data_AF-A0A855YH59-F1
#
_entry.id   AF-A0A855YH59-F1
#
_cell.length_a   1.000
_cell.length_b   1.000
_cell.length_c   1.000
_cell.angle_alpha   90.00
_cell.angle_beta   90.00
_cell.angle_gamma   90.00
#
_symmetry.space_group_name_H-M   'P 1'
#
loop_
_entity.id
_entity.type
_entity.pdbx_description
1 polymer ?
#
loop_
_entity_poly.entity_id
_entity_poly.type
_entity_poly.pdbx_seq_one_letter_code
_entity_poly.pdbx_strand_id
1 'polypeptide(L)' 'MMVSEKTLHEDIIEKAWTDEHFRQQLHSNPKQALREAFGIDIPEHIQVRTVEEQQNDYVLVIPPNPAKVNYDVNCGPWRS' A
#
# COMPACT_ATOMS: atom_id res chain seq x y z
N MET A 1 -3.70 -24.40 -9.18
CA MET A 1 -3.11 -23.91 -7.92
C MET A 1 -2.49 -22.56 -8.24
N MET A 2 -3.28 -21.50 -8.17
CA MET A 2 -2.79 -20.14 -8.42
C MET A 2 -2.09 -19.68 -7.16
N VAL A 3 -0.82 -19.31 -7.27
CA VAL A 3 -0.06 -18.70 -6.18
C VAL A 3 -0.66 -17.31 -6.02
N SER A 4 -1.59 -17.21 -5.08
CA SER A 4 -2.39 -16.02 -4.83
C SER A 4 -1.46 -14.84 -4.57
N GLU A 5 -1.70 -13.70 -5.21
CA GLU A 5 -1.07 -12.39 -4.98
C GLU A 5 -1.50 -11.80 -3.61
N LYS A 6 -1.54 -12.66 -2.59
CA LYS A 6 -2.28 -12.57 -1.33
C LYS A 6 -1.31 -12.86 -0.19
N THR A 7 -0.30 -12.02 -0.04
CA THR A 7 0.68 -12.20 1.03
C THR A 7 0.82 -10.90 1.79
N LEU A 8 1.45 -9.90 1.18
CA LEU A 8 1.78 -8.67 1.89
C LEU A 8 0.55 -7.84 2.32
N HIS A 9 -0.46 -7.70 1.46
CA HIS A 9 -1.64 -6.88 1.78
C HIS A 9 -2.41 -7.47 2.96
N GLU A 10 -2.58 -8.78 2.98
CA GLU A 10 -3.28 -9.47 4.06
C GLU A 10 -2.50 -9.41 5.37
N ASP A 11 -1.19 -9.66 5.32
CA ASP A 11 -0.32 -9.54 6.49
C ASP A 11 -0.38 -8.13 7.11
N ILE A 12 -0.44 -7.07 6.28
CA ILE A 12 -0.58 -5.68 6.75
C ILE A 12 -1.92 -5.50 7.46
N ILE A 13 -3.02 -6.03 6.90
CA ILE A 13 -4.36 -5.92 7.50
C ILE A 13 -4.42 -6.68 8.83
N GLU A 14 -3.93 -7.92 8.87
CA GLU A 14 -3.91 -8.74 10.08
C GLU A 14 -3.06 -8.09 11.18
N LYS A 15 -1.90 -7.53 10.81
CA LYS A 15 -1.07 -6.76 11.75
C LYS A 15 -1.78 -5.50 12.24
N ALA A 16 -2.51 -4.80 11.37
CA ALA A 16 -3.28 -3.61 11.75
C ALA A 16 -4.46 -3.95 12.69
N TRP A 17 -5.00 -5.17 12.65
CA TRP A 17 -6.00 -5.62 13.61
C TRP A 17 -5.38 -6.11 14.93
N THR A 18 -4.22 -6.74 14.87
CA THR A 18 -3.55 -7.31 16.05
C THR A 18 -2.78 -6.27 16.86
N ASP A 19 -2.25 -5.25 16.20
CA ASP A 19 -1.40 -4.22 16.79
C ASP A 19 -2.02 -2.82 16.59
N GLU A 20 -2.68 -2.33 17.64
CA GLU A 20 -3.33 -1.01 17.63
C GLU A 20 -2.33 0.13 17.43
N HIS A 21 -1.09 -0.04 17.89
CA HIS A 21 -0.03 0.95 17.70
C HIS A 21 0.38 1.00 16.22
N PHE A 22 0.51 -0.17 15.58
CA PHE A 22 0.73 -0.25 14.13
C PHE A 22 -0.44 0.37 13.34
N ARG A 23 -1.70 0.16 13.73
CA ARG A 23 -2.86 0.81 13.10
C ARG A 23 -2.79 2.33 13.16
N GLN A 24 -2.50 2.89 14.34
CA GLN A 24 -2.37 4.34 14.54
C GLN A 24 -1.18 4.91 13.74
N GLN A 25 -0.06 4.18 13.69
CA GLN A 25 1.08 4.55 12.87
C GLN A 25 0.77 4.46 11.37
N LEU A 26 0.03 3.46 10.92
CA LEU A 26 -0.36 3.31 9.52
C LEU A 26 -1.29 4.44 9.07
N HIS A 27 -2.12 4.95 9.98
CA HIS A 27 -2.97 6.12 9.75
C HIS A 27 -2.15 7.43 9.68
N SER A 28 -1.17 7.60 10.57
CA SER A 28 -0.38 8.84 10.67
C SER A 28 0.78 8.91 9.67
N ASN A 29 1.55 7.83 9.55
CA ASN A 29 2.76 7.70 8.73
C ASN A 29 2.88 6.28 8.15
N PRO A 30 2.10 5.96 7.10
CA PRO A 30 2.08 4.61 6.53
C PRO A 30 3.44 4.13 6.03
N LYS A 31 4.27 5.03 5.49
CA LYS A 31 5.62 4.67 5.03
C LYS A 31 6.51 4.15 6.14
N GLN A 32 6.49 4.85 7.29
CA GLN A 32 7.31 4.48 8.43
C GLN A 32 6.81 3.15 9.01
N ALA A 33 5.49 3.01 9.17
CA ALA A 33 4.88 1.78 9.65
C ALA A 33 5.26 0.58 8.77
N LEU A 34 5.15 0.70 7.44
CA LEU A 34 5.52 -0.38 6.51
C LEU A 34 7.03 -0.68 6.53
N ARG A 35 7.87 0.33 6.71
CA ARG A 35 9.33 0.16 6.84
C ARG A 35 9.69 -0.56 8.13
N GLU A 36 9.12 -0.17 9.26
CA GLU A 36 9.38 -0.78 10.57
C GLU A 36 8.82 -2.20 10.66
N ALA A 37 7.64 -2.44 10.07
CA ALA A 37 6.94 -3.71 10.14
C ALA A 37 7.41 -4.75 9.13
N PHE A 38 7.66 -4.33 7.88
CA PHE A 38 7.92 -5.22 6.75
C PHE A 38 9.26 -4.93 6.05
N GLY A 39 10.01 -3.91 6.49
CA GLY A 39 11.29 -3.55 5.87
C GLY A 39 11.13 -2.90 4.48
N ILE A 40 9.93 -2.43 4.13
CA ILE A 40 9.63 -1.87 2.81
C ILE A 40 10.02 -0.39 2.79
N ASP A 41 10.97 -0.05 1.94
CA ASP A 41 11.35 1.35 1.72
C ASP A 41 10.53 1.93 0.55
N ILE A 42 9.62 2.85 0.88
CA ILE A 42 8.81 3.55 -0.12
C ILE A 42 9.46 4.89 -0.43
N PRO A 43 9.85 5.16 -1.69
CA PRO A 43 10.57 6.37 -2.03
C PRO A 43 9.73 7.63 -1.77
N GLU A 44 10.40 8.75 -1.49
CA GLU A 44 9.75 9.98 -1.03
C GLU A 44 8.74 10.57 -2.02
N HIS A 45 8.97 10.37 -3.32
CA HIS A 45 8.08 10.85 -4.39
C HIS A 45 6.71 10.16 -4.42
N ILE A 46 6.56 8.99 -3.77
CA ILE A 46 5.29 8.26 -3.68
C ILE A 46 4.57 8.70 -2.42
N GLN A 47 3.37 9.26 -2.54
CA GLN A 47 2.53 9.56 -1.39
C GLN A 47 1.65 8.35 -1.07
N VAL A 48 1.81 7.78 0.12
CA VAL A 48 0.98 6.67 0.60
C VAL A 48 -0.05 7.26 1.56
N ARG A 49 -1.32 6.98 1.29
CA ARG A 49 -2.42 7.36 2.17
C ARG A 49 -3.20 6.11 2.54
N THR A 50 -3.37 5.91 3.85
CA THR A 50 -4.21 4.86 4.39
C THR A 50 -5.62 5.40 4.53
N VAL A 51 -6.61 4.63 4.07
CA VAL A 51 -8.03 4.91 4.28
C VAL A 51 -8.60 3.72 5.02
N GLU A 52 -9.17 3.97 6.19
CA GLU A 52 -9.88 2.95 6.95
C GLU A 52 -11.33 2.93 6.46
N GLU A 53 -11.75 1.81 5.89
CA GLU A 53 -13.14 1.64 5.46
C GLU A 53 -14.02 1.37 6.69
N GLN A 54 -14.94 2.28 6.99
CA GLN A 54 -15.97 2.07 8.00
C GLN A 54 -17.16 1.32 7.41
N GLN A 55 -18.03 0.75 8.25
CA GLN A 55 -19.20 -0.06 7.84
C GLN A 55 -20.13 0.59 6.79
N ASN A 56 -20.05 1.90 6.59
CA ASN A 56 -20.89 2.65 5.66
C ASN A 56 -20.09 3.53 4.68
N ASP A 57 -18.77 3.30 4.59
CA ASP A 57 -17.89 3.99 3.66
C ASP A 57 -17.65 3.12 2.43
N TYR A 58 -17.61 3.75 1.26
CA TYR A 58 -17.24 3.09 0.01
C TYR A 58 -16.05 3.81 -0.59
N VAL A 59 -14.89 3.14 -0.60
CA VAL A 59 -13.66 3.75 -1.11
C VAL A 59 -13.57 3.57 -2.63
N LEU A 60 -13.74 4.66 -3.37
CA LEU A 60 -13.54 4.68 -4.82
C LEU A 60 -12.18 5.29 -5.16
N VAL A 61 -11.26 4.46 -5.64
CA VAL A 61 -9.95 4.92 -6.14
C VAL A 61 -10.09 5.28 -7.62
N ILE A 62 -10.02 6.57 -7.94
CA ILE A 62 -9.97 7.04 -9.32
C ILE A 62 -8.50 7.21 -9.71
N PRO A 63 -7.96 6.40 -10.63
CA PRO A 63 -6.59 6.54 -11.07
C PRO A 63 -6.38 7.85 -11.82
N PRO A 64 -5.16 8.41 -11.80
CA PRO A 64 -4.86 9.60 -12.57
C PRO A 64 -5.05 9.33 -14.06
N ASN A 65 -5.46 10.36 -14.82
CA ASN A 65 -5.77 10.20 -16.23
C ASN A 65 -4.54 9.66 -16.99
N PRO A 66 -4.63 8.48 -17.63
CA PRO A 66 -3.48 7.85 -18.28
C PRO A 66 -2.88 8.70 -19.41
N ALA A 67 -3.64 9.61 -20.01
CA ALA A 67 -3.14 10.55 -21.02
C ALA A 67 -2.25 11.67 -20.43
N LYS A 68 -2.26 11.84 -19.11
CA LYS A 68 -1.47 12.86 -18.39
C LYS A 68 -0.36 12.26 -17.53
N VAL A 69 -0.26 10.93 -17.45
CA VAL A 69 0.71 10.23 -16.61
C VAL A 69 1.60 9.41 -17.53
N ASN A 70 2.85 9.84 -17.68
CA ASN A 70 3.86 9.03 -18.34
C ASN A 70 4.27 7.93 -17.34
N TYR A 71 3.67 6.74 -17.46
CA TYR A 71 4.17 5.58 -16.76
C TYR A 71 5.54 5.28 -17.35
N ASP A 72 6.61 5.50 -16.58
CA ASP A 72 7.91 4.93 -16.93
C ASP A 72 7.80 3.41 -16.78
N VAL A 73 7.41 2.77 -17.88
CA VAL A 73 7.30 1.30 -17.99
C VAL A 73 8.68 0.62 -18.02
N ASN A 74 9.77 1.37 -17.80
CA ASN A 74 11.14 0.83 -17.81
C ASN A 74 11.62 0.34 -16.45
N CYS A 75 10.92 0.60 -15.35
CA CYS A 75 11.32 0.12 -14.04
C CYS A 75 10.66 -1.24 -13.71
N GLY A 76 11.14 -2.31 -14.36
CA GLY A 76 10.78 -3.68 -14.03
C GLY A 76 11.96 -4.64 -14.29
N PRO A 77 12.32 -5.53 -13.36
CA PRO A 77 13.47 -6.44 -13.50
C PRO A 77 13.20 -7.63 -14.45
N TRP A 78 12.08 -7.64 -15.17
CA TRP A 78 11.63 -8.73 -16.03
C TRP A 78 11.60 -8.31 -17.50
N ARG A 79 12.76 -7.98 -18.08
CA ARG A 79 12.94 -7.88 -19.53
C ARG A 79 14.23 -8.60 -19.90
N SER A 80 14.08 -9.74 -20.60
CA SER A 80 15.18 -10.51 -21.22
C SER A 80 15.88 -9.71 -22.31
#